data_AF-A0A2H0NGG3-F1
#
_entry.id   AF-A0A2H0NGG3-F1
#
_cell.length_a   1.000
_cell.length_b   1.000
_cell.length_c   1.000
_cell.angle_alpha   90.00
_cell.angle_beta   90.00
_cell.angle_gamma   90.00
#
_symmetry.space_group_name_H-M   'P 1'
#
loop_
_entity.id
_entity.type
_entity.pdbx_description
1 polymer ?
#
loop_
_entity_poly.entity_id
_entity_poly.type
_entity_poly.pdbx_seq_one_letter_code
_entity_poly.pdbx_strand_id
1 'polypeptide(L)'
;MNKYLYTSIIAIVISLINFKHAYASEKISYASSKVKGAVEVTLAEDHYDVRIYKLRNFLKRNNSSLSLYSELIVREADENNIPWTVIPSIAGVESTFCKHIPYQSANCWGWNNGRTRFKGYDNAIVEISYTLGKKYYRKGLNTPEKIAPVYAPPSATWAVKLRHFMNLIENETVETNNYINISI
;
A
#
# COMPACT_ATOMS: atom_id res chain seq x y z
N MET A 1 -33.16 -11.20 59.99
CA MET A 1 -32.16 -12.13 59.42
C MET A 1 -32.17 -11.96 57.90
N ASN A 2 -31.16 -11.25 57.38
CA ASN A 2 -31.07 -10.71 56.02
C ASN A 2 -30.86 -11.80 54.97
N LYS A 3 -31.76 -11.89 53.97
CA LYS A 3 -31.57 -12.71 52.76
C LYS A 3 -31.71 -11.92 51.43
N TYR A 4 -31.78 -10.59 51.48
CA TYR A 4 -32.05 -9.76 50.29
C TYR A 4 -30.86 -8.93 49.77
N LEU A 5 -29.62 -9.19 50.23
CA LEU A 5 -28.47 -8.36 49.87
C LEU A 5 -27.61 -8.85 48.69
N TYR A 6 -27.91 -10.00 48.08
CA TYR A 6 -27.06 -10.56 47.00
C TYR A 6 -27.70 -10.62 45.60
N THR A 7 -28.97 -10.26 45.44
CA THR A 7 -29.62 -10.21 44.10
C THR A 7 -29.56 -8.83 43.45
N SER A 8 -29.15 -7.78 44.17
CA SER A 8 -29.14 -6.40 43.62
C SER A 8 -27.85 -5.99 42.91
N ILE A 9 -26.78 -6.81 42.94
CA ILE A 9 -25.49 -6.44 42.35
C ILE A 9 -25.31 -7.01 40.92
N ILE A 10 -26.01 -8.10 40.56
CA ILE A 10 -25.85 -8.73 39.24
C ILE A 10 -26.70 -8.04 38.14
N ALA A 11 -27.76 -7.31 38.51
CA ALA A 11 -28.58 -6.57 37.53
C ALA A 11 -27.95 -5.23 37.05
N ILE A 12 -26.95 -4.70 37.76
CA ILE A 12 -26.36 -3.39 37.45
C ILE A 12 -25.21 -3.50 36.43
N VAL A 13 -24.59 -4.68 36.28
CA VAL A 13 -23.41 -4.85 35.40
C VAL A 13 -23.76 -5.13 33.93
N ILE A 14 -25.00 -5.54 33.61
CA ILE A 14 -25.42 -5.85 32.22
C ILE A 14 -25.99 -4.61 31.48
N SER A 15 -26.25 -3.49 32.17
CA SER A 15 -26.83 -2.29 31.55
C SER A 15 -25.80 -1.31 30.94
N LEU A 16 -24.49 -1.61 30.96
CA LEU A 16 -23.44 -0.66 30.58
C LEU A 16 -22.73 -0.93 29.24
N ILE A 17 -23.25 -1.80 28.35
CA ILE A 17 -22.64 -2.05 27.04
C ILE A 17 -23.61 -1.80 25.86
N ASN A 18 -24.49 -0.81 25.98
CA ASN A 18 -25.29 -0.33 24.84
C ASN A 18 -25.05 1.17 24.60
N PHE A 19 -23.83 1.52 24.19
CA PHE A 19 -23.63 2.80 23.51
C PHE A 19 -24.17 2.70 22.08
N LYS A 20 -25.48 2.93 21.93
CA LYS A 20 -25.98 3.45 20.65
C LYS A 20 -25.52 4.90 20.58
N HIS A 21 -24.51 5.16 19.75
CA HIS A 21 -24.23 6.53 19.33
C HIS A 21 -25.43 7.01 18.51
N ALA A 22 -26.28 7.82 19.12
CA ALA A 22 -27.27 8.61 18.41
C ALA A 22 -26.53 9.71 17.66
N TYR A 23 -26.27 9.49 16.37
CA TYR A 23 -25.85 10.56 15.48
C TYR A 23 -27.11 11.34 15.10
N ALA A 24 -27.26 12.53 15.68
CA ALA A 24 -28.20 13.52 15.18
C ALA A 24 -27.71 13.95 13.78
N SER A 25 -28.60 13.87 12.78
CA SER A 25 -28.37 14.41 11.45
C SER A 25 -28.51 15.93 11.51
N GLU A 26 -27.42 16.67 11.36
CA GLU A 26 -27.51 18.10 11.08
C GLU A 26 -27.49 18.32 9.56
N LYS A 27 -28.62 18.85 9.06
CA LYS A 27 -28.70 19.45 7.74
C LYS A 27 -27.67 20.57 7.64
N ILE A 28 -26.64 20.40 6.80
CA ILE A 28 -25.75 21.50 6.45
C ILE A 28 -26.50 22.44 5.50
N SER A 29 -27.12 23.47 6.09
CA SER A 29 -27.58 24.66 5.39
C SER A 29 -26.36 25.53 5.10
N TYR A 30 -25.90 25.50 3.85
CA TYR A 30 -24.82 26.36 3.39
C TYR A 30 -25.34 27.80 3.25
N ALA A 31 -25.09 28.66 4.25
CA ALA A 31 -25.01 30.11 4.07
C ALA A 31 -24.46 30.83 5.32
N SER A 32 -23.32 31.51 5.12
CA SER A 32 -22.89 32.81 5.66
C SER A 32 -22.97 33.08 7.17
N SER A 33 -21.82 33.38 7.80
CA SER A 33 -21.59 34.70 8.41
C SER A 33 -20.21 34.80 9.06
N LYS A 34 -19.59 35.99 8.93
CA LYS A 34 -18.41 36.42 9.67
C LYS A 34 -18.66 36.33 11.18
N VAL A 35 -17.89 35.53 11.91
CA VAL A 35 -17.72 35.67 13.36
C VAL A 35 -16.23 35.59 13.70
N LYS A 36 -15.75 36.62 14.41
CA LYS A 36 -14.40 36.75 14.95
C LYS A 36 -14.11 35.62 15.94
N GLY A 37 -12.98 34.95 15.75
CA GLY A 37 -12.44 33.96 16.68
C GLY A 37 -12.15 32.64 15.99
N ALA A 38 -11.21 32.63 15.05
CA ALA A 38 -10.74 31.40 14.43
C ALA A 38 -9.89 30.63 15.47
N VAL A 39 -10.49 29.61 16.09
CA VAL A 39 -9.70 28.44 16.46
C VAL A 39 -9.42 27.74 15.14
N GLU A 40 -8.18 27.86 14.69
CA GLU A 40 -7.70 27.15 13.51
C GLU A 40 -7.70 25.65 13.85
N VAL A 41 -8.80 24.98 13.52
CA VAL A 41 -8.86 23.52 13.53
C VAL A 41 -7.96 23.07 12.38
N THR A 42 -6.69 22.83 12.69
CA THR A 42 -5.79 22.08 11.80
C THR A 42 -6.30 20.65 11.74
N LEU A 43 -7.21 20.38 10.81
CA LEU A 43 -7.49 19.04 10.34
C LEU A 43 -6.15 18.50 9.83
N ALA A 44 -5.58 17.51 10.51
CA ALA A 44 -4.50 16.73 9.93
C ALA A 44 -5.08 16.08 8.67
N GLU A 45 -4.76 16.63 7.50
CA GLU A 45 -5.05 15.99 6.23
C GLU A 45 -4.29 14.67 6.20
N ASP A 46 -4.98 13.57 6.50
CA ASP A 46 -4.47 12.23 6.24
C ASP A 46 -4.35 12.11 4.71
N HIS A 47 -3.15 12.36 4.19
CA HIS A 47 -2.92 12.41 2.76
C HIS A 47 -3.05 11.01 2.18
N TYR A 48 -4.23 10.71 1.64
CA TYR A 48 -4.56 9.41 1.08
C TYR A 48 -3.80 9.18 -0.23
N ASP A 49 -2.75 8.36 -0.21
CA ASP A 49 -2.00 8.00 -1.41
C ASP A 49 -2.68 6.85 -2.17
N VAL A 50 -3.41 7.20 -3.22
CA VAL A 50 -4.13 6.27 -4.10
C VAL A 50 -3.22 5.19 -4.71
N ARG A 51 -1.92 5.46 -4.90
CA ARG A 51 -0.95 4.50 -5.49
C ARG A 51 -0.82 3.26 -4.62
N ILE A 52 -0.84 3.43 -3.29
CA ILE A 52 -0.75 2.34 -2.34
C ILE A 52 -1.94 1.38 -2.52
N TYR A 53 -3.16 1.90 -2.72
CA TYR A 53 -4.36 1.09 -2.90
C TYR A 53 -4.40 0.40 -4.26
N LYS A 54 -4.03 1.12 -5.33
CA LYS A 54 -3.83 0.52 -6.66
C LYS A 54 -2.88 -0.66 -6.59
N LEU A 55 -1.69 -0.45 -6.02
CA LEU A 55 -0.68 -1.49 -5.89
C LEU A 55 -1.18 -2.67 -5.07
N ARG A 56 -1.77 -2.38 -3.90
CA ARG A 56 -2.25 -3.40 -2.97
C ARG A 56 -3.33 -4.27 -3.61
N ASN A 57 -4.31 -3.66 -4.28
CA ASN A 57 -5.39 -4.38 -4.95
C ASN A 57 -4.86 -5.23 -6.10
N PHE A 58 -3.99 -4.65 -6.94
CA PHE A 58 -3.35 -5.37 -8.04
C PHE A 58 -2.59 -6.60 -7.54
N LEU A 59 -1.75 -6.44 -6.52
CA LEU A 59 -0.94 -7.53 -5.96
C LEU A 59 -1.81 -8.58 -5.24
N LYS A 60 -2.88 -8.18 -4.56
CA LYS A 60 -3.85 -9.11 -3.94
C LYS A 60 -4.56 -9.96 -4.99
N ARG A 61 -5.07 -9.34 -6.05
CA ARG A 61 -5.73 -10.03 -7.18
C ARG A 61 -4.77 -11.00 -7.88
N ASN A 62 -3.48 -10.68 -7.85
CA ASN A 62 -2.43 -11.55 -8.34
C ASN A 62 -1.90 -12.54 -7.28
N ASN A 63 -2.51 -12.71 -6.11
CA ASN A 63 -2.05 -13.62 -5.04
C ASN A 63 -0.57 -13.44 -4.65
N SER A 64 -0.11 -12.20 -4.58
CA SER A 64 1.27 -11.85 -4.21
C SER A 64 1.41 -11.53 -2.72
N SER A 65 2.48 -12.07 -2.12
CA SER A 65 2.91 -11.71 -0.76
C SER A 65 3.32 -10.24 -0.63
N LEU A 66 3.69 -9.57 -1.74
CA LEU A 66 4.06 -8.15 -1.75
C LEU A 66 2.90 -7.21 -1.46
N SER A 67 1.64 -7.68 -1.53
CA SER A 67 0.48 -6.83 -1.26
C SER A 67 0.53 -6.17 0.13
N LEU A 68 1.11 -6.86 1.12
CA LEU A 68 1.33 -6.35 2.48
C LEU A 68 2.38 -5.23 2.56
N TYR A 69 3.22 -5.09 1.54
CA TYR A 69 4.33 -4.14 1.48
C TYR A 69 4.08 -2.98 0.51
N SER A 70 2.84 -2.80 0.04
CA SER A 70 2.51 -1.79 -0.98
C SER A 70 2.88 -0.37 -0.56
N GLU A 71 2.67 -0.02 0.70
CA GLU A 71 3.05 1.29 1.26
C GLU A 71 4.58 1.47 1.30
N LEU A 72 5.30 0.45 1.77
CA LEU A 72 6.76 0.44 1.75
C LEU A 72 7.31 0.61 0.32
N ILE A 73 6.73 -0.10 -0.65
CA ILE A 73 7.15 -0.02 -2.05
C ILE A 73 6.97 1.40 -2.60
N VAL A 74 5.82 2.03 -2.36
CA VAL A 74 5.56 3.39 -2.85
C VAL A 74 6.49 4.39 -2.17
N ARG A 75 6.65 4.29 -0.84
CA ARG A 75 7.54 5.16 -0.08
C ARG A 75 8.99 5.06 -0.54
N GLU A 76 9.53 3.85 -0.65
CA GLU A 76 10.91 3.62 -1.08
C GLU A 76 11.14 4.03 -2.54
N ALA A 77 10.10 3.95 -3.39
CA ALA A 77 10.19 4.44 -4.75
C ALA A 77 10.33 5.97 -4.79
N ASP A 78 9.54 6.68 -3.99
CA ASP A 78 9.60 8.15 -3.88
C ASP A 78 10.95 8.60 -3.31
N GLU A 79 11.39 7.99 -2.21
CA GLU A 79 12.69 8.28 -1.56
C GLU A 79 13.87 8.10 -2.53
N ASN A 80 13.78 7.15 -3.45
CA ASN A 80 14.83 6.83 -4.41
C ASN A 80 14.62 7.45 -5.80
N ASN A 81 13.60 8.29 -5.98
CA ASN A 81 13.24 8.96 -7.24
C ASN A 81 13.09 7.96 -8.41
N ILE A 82 12.37 6.87 -8.17
CA ILE A 82 12.02 5.87 -9.19
C ILE A 82 10.50 5.74 -9.31
N PRO A 83 9.94 5.34 -10.47
CA PRO A 83 8.51 5.08 -10.60
C PRO A 83 8.05 4.01 -9.60
N TRP A 84 7.01 4.31 -8.82
CA TRP A 84 6.44 3.39 -7.81
C TRP A 84 6.00 2.03 -8.38
N THR A 85 5.76 1.97 -9.69
CA THR A 85 5.41 0.73 -10.41
C THR A 85 6.59 -0.14 -10.77
N VAL A 86 7.85 0.35 -10.76
CA VAL A 86 9.00 -0.41 -11.29
C VAL A 86 9.37 -1.61 -10.41
N ILE A 87 9.43 -1.44 -9.09
CA ILE A 87 9.74 -2.50 -8.13
C ILE A 87 8.77 -3.68 -8.23
N PRO A 88 7.44 -3.49 -8.16
CA PRO A 88 6.50 -4.61 -8.27
C PRO A 88 6.46 -5.19 -9.68
N SER A 89 6.73 -4.39 -10.72
CA SER A 89 6.77 -4.89 -12.10
C SER A 89 7.96 -5.80 -12.36
N ILE A 90 9.15 -5.49 -11.83
CA ILE A 90 10.31 -6.40 -11.89
C ILE A 90 9.96 -7.72 -11.20
N ALA A 91 9.34 -7.69 -10.02
CA ALA A 91 8.88 -8.92 -9.36
C ALA A 91 7.86 -9.71 -10.21
N GLY A 92 7.00 -9.02 -10.95
CA GLY A 92 6.11 -9.62 -11.94
C GLY A 92 6.84 -10.38 -13.03
N VAL A 93 7.90 -9.80 -13.59
CA VAL A 93 8.72 -10.43 -14.64
C VAL A 93 9.53 -11.61 -14.12
N GLU A 94 10.13 -11.48 -12.94
CA GLU A 94 11.15 -12.41 -12.42
C GLU A 94 10.56 -13.60 -11.66
N SER A 95 9.43 -13.41 -10.97
CA SER A 95 8.90 -14.42 -10.05
C SER A 95 7.37 -14.54 -10.05
N THR A 96 6.71 -13.96 -11.05
CA THR A 96 5.24 -13.86 -11.12
C THR A 96 4.69 -13.22 -9.84
N PHE A 97 5.28 -12.08 -9.45
CA PHE A 97 4.95 -11.33 -8.23
C PHE A 97 5.21 -12.14 -6.95
N CYS A 98 6.42 -12.68 -6.81
CA CYS A 98 6.89 -13.50 -5.67
C CYS A 98 6.24 -14.88 -5.50
N LYS A 99 5.50 -15.39 -6.49
CA LYS A 99 4.98 -16.75 -6.44
C LYS A 99 6.06 -17.81 -6.61
N HIS A 100 7.08 -17.48 -7.39
CA HIS A 100 8.17 -18.40 -7.73
C HIS A 100 9.50 -17.79 -7.32
N ILE A 101 9.90 -18.03 -6.07
CA ILE A 101 11.17 -17.57 -5.52
C ILE A 101 11.95 -18.74 -4.92
N PRO A 102 13.30 -18.66 -4.84
CA PRO A 102 14.09 -19.63 -4.11
C PRO A 102 13.62 -19.76 -2.65
N TYR A 103 13.63 -20.98 -2.12
CA TYR A 103 13.13 -21.27 -0.77
C TYR A 103 13.78 -20.37 0.29
N GLN A 104 12.97 -19.70 1.11
CA GLN A 104 13.41 -18.77 2.17
C GLN A 104 14.44 -17.72 1.69
N SER A 105 14.21 -17.12 0.52
CA SER A 105 15.13 -16.09 -0.02
C SER A 105 14.57 -14.66 0.02
N ALA A 106 13.24 -14.50 0.07
CA ALA A 106 12.55 -13.24 -0.20
C ALA A 106 13.01 -12.55 -1.51
N ASN A 107 13.59 -13.30 -2.46
CA ASN A 107 14.19 -12.76 -3.67
C ASN A 107 13.22 -12.84 -4.85
N CYS A 108 12.29 -11.88 -4.89
CA CYS A 108 11.30 -11.79 -5.95
C CYS A 108 11.82 -11.20 -7.26
N TRP A 109 13.00 -10.58 -7.23
CA TRP A 109 13.50 -9.72 -8.30
C TRP A 109 14.66 -10.34 -9.07
N GLY A 110 14.90 -11.64 -8.90
CA GLY A 110 15.99 -12.35 -9.56
C GLY A 110 17.39 -11.85 -9.15
N TRP A 111 17.50 -11.19 -8.00
CA TRP A 111 18.71 -10.48 -7.59
C TRP A 111 19.91 -11.43 -7.50
N ASN A 112 21.05 -11.01 -8.07
CA ASN A 112 22.25 -11.83 -8.21
C ASN A 112 21.94 -13.21 -8.84
N ASN A 113 21.18 -13.23 -9.94
CA ASN A 113 20.72 -14.45 -10.60
C ASN A 113 19.98 -15.41 -9.64
N GLY A 114 19.15 -14.85 -8.75
CA GLY A 114 18.39 -15.58 -7.74
C GLY A 114 19.21 -16.08 -6.55
N ARG A 115 20.52 -15.80 -6.47
CA ARG A 115 21.40 -16.33 -5.40
C ARG A 115 21.29 -15.56 -4.09
N THR A 116 20.84 -14.31 -4.13
CA THR A 116 20.70 -13.51 -2.91
C THR A 116 19.57 -14.06 -2.04
N ARG A 117 19.85 -14.17 -0.74
CA ARG A 117 18.89 -14.48 0.32
C ARG A 117 18.75 -13.25 1.21
N PHE A 118 17.68 -12.48 1.02
CA PHE A 118 17.39 -11.32 1.83
C PHE A 118 16.89 -11.72 3.22
N LYS A 119 17.00 -10.82 4.18
CA LYS A 119 16.46 -11.03 5.54
C LYS A 119 14.93 -11.10 5.56
N GLY A 120 14.30 -10.42 4.61
CA GLY A 120 12.85 -10.29 4.47
C GLY A 120 12.51 -9.48 3.22
N TYR A 121 11.22 -9.40 2.88
CA TYR A 121 10.76 -8.61 1.74
C TYR A 121 11.00 -7.12 1.95
N ASP A 122 10.84 -6.64 3.18
CA ASP A 122 11.13 -5.27 3.59
C ASP A 122 12.58 -4.88 3.29
N ASN A 123 13.54 -5.70 3.74
CA ASN A 123 14.95 -5.49 3.48
C ASN A 123 15.27 -5.52 1.99
N ALA A 124 14.67 -6.45 1.23
CA ALA A 124 14.85 -6.55 -0.21
C ALA A 124 14.32 -5.31 -0.94
N ILE A 125 13.13 -4.80 -0.57
CA ILE A 125 12.52 -3.62 -1.19
C ILE A 125 13.41 -2.39 -1.01
N VAL A 126 13.91 -2.15 0.21
CA VAL A 126 14.82 -1.04 0.51
C VAL A 126 16.10 -1.14 -0.33
N GLU A 127 16.77 -2.31 -0.32
CA GLU A 127 18.04 -2.50 -1.01
C GLU A 127 17.93 -2.34 -2.54
N ILE A 128 16.86 -2.91 -3.11
CA ILE A 128 16.62 -2.88 -4.55
C ILE A 128 16.19 -1.48 -4.99
N SER A 129 15.30 -0.81 -4.24
CA SER A 129 14.88 0.57 -4.55
C SER A 129 16.06 1.53 -4.52
N TYR A 130 16.90 1.44 -3.47
CA TYR A 130 18.14 2.20 -3.39
C TYR A 130 19.08 1.92 -4.57
N THR A 131 19.25 0.65 -4.92
CA THR A 131 20.14 0.28 -6.02
C THR A 131 19.62 0.77 -7.37
N LEU A 132 18.33 0.66 -7.65
CA LEU A 132 17.71 1.17 -8.88
C LEU A 132 17.85 2.69 -8.96
N GLY A 133 17.51 3.43 -7.90
CA GLY A 133 17.68 4.88 -7.85
C GLY A 133 19.13 5.29 -8.12
N LYS A 134 20.09 4.68 -7.40
CA LYS A 134 21.51 5.02 -7.45
C LYS A 134 22.21 4.60 -8.75
N LYS A 135 22.01 3.36 -9.19
CA LYS A 135 22.80 2.76 -10.28
C LYS A 135 22.11 2.85 -11.65
N TYR A 136 20.79 3.04 -11.68
CA TYR A 136 20.03 3.08 -12.93
C TYR A 136 19.48 4.49 -13.19
N TYR A 137 18.51 4.93 -12.39
CA TYR A 137 17.75 6.14 -12.68
C TYR A 137 18.61 7.41 -12.66
N ARG A 138 19.45 7.59 -11.62
CA ARG A 138 20.42 8.70 -11.56
C ARG A 138 21.46 8.71 -12.67
N LYS A 139 21.65 7.59 -13.37
CA LYS A 139 22.56 7.47 -14.53
C LYS A 139 21.82 7.59 -15.87
N GLY A 140 20.54 7.97 -15.86
CA GLY A 140 19.72 8.13 -17.06
C GLY A 140 19.15 6.83 -17.63
N LEU A 141 19.31 5.70 -16.93
CA LEU A 141 18.69 4.41 -17.27
C LEU A 141 17.25 4.37 -16.72
N ASN A 142 16.41 5.27 -17.24
CA ASN A 142 15.10 5.62 -16.68
C ASN A 142 13.92 5.11 -17.50
N THR A 143 14.15 4.18 -18.43
CA THR A 143 13.09 3.49 -19.19
C THR A 143 13.35 1.99 -19.17
N PRO A 144 12.32 1.13 -19.36
CA PRO A 144 12.50 -0.31 -19.44
C PRO A 144 13.58 -0.76 -20.43
N GLU A 145 13.68 -0.12 -21.60
CA GLU A 145 14.66 -0.44 -22.66
C GLU A 145 16.08 -0.08 -22.26
N LYS A 146 16.26 0.94 -21.41
CA LYS A 146 17.58 1.30 -20.89
C LYS A 146 17.97 0.43 -19.69
N ILE A 147 17.02 -0.01 -18.88
CA ILE A 147 17.27 -0.88 -17.72
C ILE A 147 17.62 -2.30 -18.17
N ALA A 148 16.89 -2.85 -19.14
CA ALA A 148 16.97 -4.26 -19.54
C ALA A 148 18.38 -4.76 -19.90
N PRO A 149 19.20 -4.04 -20.70
CA PRO A 149 20.55 -4.49 -21.07
C PRO A 149 21.50 -4.63 -19.87
N VAL A 150 21.23 -3.91 -18.79
CA VAL A 150 22.04 -3.94 -17.56
C VAL A 150 21.47 -4.92 -16.54
N TYR A 151 20.15 -4.99 -16.41
CA TYR A 151 19.48 -5.81 -15.40
C TYR A 151 19.36 -7.30 -15.79
N ALA A 152 18.96 -7.57 -17.03
CA ALA A 152 18.62 -8.93 -17.48
C ALA A 152 19.21 -9.28 -18.87
N PRO A 153 20.51 -9.08 -19.12
CA PRO A 153 21.12 -9.53 -20.36
C PRO A 153 21.10 -11.07 -20.47
N PRO A 154 20.88 -11.67 -21.65
CA PRO A 154 20.67 -11.06 -22.98
C PRO A 154 19.17 -10.96 -23.37
N SER A 155 18.25 -10.81 -22.41
CA SER A 155 16.82 -10.96 -22.69
C SER A 155 16.25 -9.88 -23.61
N ALA A 156 15.73 -10.29 -24.78
CA ALA A 156 15.06 -9.40 -25.73
C ALA A 156 13.64 -9.00 -25.31
N THR A 157 13.00 -9.74 -24.41
CA THR A 157 11.57 -9.54 -24.04
C THR A 157 11.38 -8.85 -22.70
N TRP A 158 12.43 -8.71 -21.90
CA TRP A 158 12.34 -8.23 -20.53
C TRP A 158 11.79 -6.80 -20.45
N ALA A 159 12.28 -5.88 -21.28
CA ALA A 159 11.80 -4.49 -21.32
C ALA A 159 10.29 -4.40 -21.61
N VAL A 160 9.81 -5.21 -22.56
CA VAL A 160 8.39 -5.25 -22.94
C VAL A 160 7.53 -5.75 -21.78
N LYS A 161 7.94 -6.83 -21.11
CA LYS A 161 7.22 -7.36 -19.94
C LYS A 161 7.22 -6.39 -18.77
N LEU A 162 8.36 -5.73 -18.50
CA LEU A 162 8.45 -4.72 -17.45
C LEU A 162 7.46 -3.59 -17.72
N ARG A 163 7.48 -3.04 -18.95
CA ARG A 163 6.57 -1.97 -19.37
C ARG A 163 5.10 -2.38 -19.26
N HIS A 164 4.78 -3.60 -19.66
CA HIS A 164 3.43 -4.15 -19.56
C HIS A 164 2.92 -4.13 -18.11
N PHE A 165 3.70 -4.66 -17.15
CA PHE A 165 3.28 -4.65 -15.76
C PHE A 165 3.25 -3.25 -15.15
N MET A 166 4.18 -2.37 -15.51
CA MET A 166 4.13 -0.97 -15.05
C MET A 166 2.82 -0.31 -15.46
N ASN A 167 2.40 -0.52 -16.71
CA ASN A 167 1.14 0.02 -17.23
C ASN A 167 -0.09 -0.62 -16.56
N LEU A 168 -0.08 -1.93 -16.31
CA LEU A 168 -1.20 -2.58 -15.63
C LEU A 168 -1.38 -2.06 -14.20
N ILE A 169 -0.28 -1.86 -13.47
CA ILE A 169 -0.32 -1.34 -12.09
C ILE A 169 -0.77 0.12 -12.06
N GLU A 170 -0.23 0.96 -12.96
CA GLU A 170 -0.59 2.37 -13.04
C GLU A 170 -2.08 2.57 -13.34
N ASN A 171 -2.64 1.72 -14.21
CA ASN A 171 -4.04 1.76 -14.62
C ASN A 171 -4.99 0.93 -13.74
N GLU A 172 -4.51 0.33 -12.64
CA GLU A 172 -5.41 -0.35 -11.70
C GLU A 172 -6.43 0.65 -11.15
N THR A 173 -7.71 0.26 -11.14
CA THR A 173 -8.77 1.10 -10.61
C THR A 173 -8.96 0.86 -9.11
N VAL A 174 -9.34 1.90 -8.39
CA VAL A 174 -9.77 1.80 -7.00
C VAL A 174 -11.25 2.14 -7.00
N GLU A 175 -12.12 1.16 -6.74
CA GLU A 175 -13.55 1.42 -6.59
C GLU A 175 -13.79 2.24 -5.33
N THR A 176 -14.45 3.39 -5.47
CA THR A 176 -14.79 4.29 -4.36
C THR A 176 -16.03 3.85 -3.57
N ASN A 177 -16.63 2.70 -3.90
CA ASN A 177 -17.97 2.32 -3.44
C ASN A 177 -18.07 1.85 -1.97
N ASN A 178 -16.99 1.90 -1.18
CA ASN A 178 -17.01 1.45 0.21
C ASN A 178 -16.94 2.59 1.26
N TYR A 179 -17.05 3.86 0.86
CA TYR A 179 -17.07 5.00 1.78
C TYR A 179 -18.44 5.70 1.91
N ILE A 180 -19.47 5.21 1.20
CA ILE A 180 -20.84 5.73 1.27
C ILE A 180 -21.85 4.65 1.66
N ASN A 181 -21.60 3.96 2.77
CA ASN A 181 -22.68 3.36 3.56
C ASN A 181 -22.94 4.25 4.78
N ILE A 182 -23.35 5.49 4.52
CA ILE A 182 -24.08 6.28 5.51
C ILE A 182 -25.54 5.97 5.23
N SER A 183 -26.12 5.08 6.03
CA SER A 183 -27.56 4.84 6.04
C SER A 183 -28.26 6.17 6.31
N ILE A 184 -29.09 6.60 5.35
CA ILE A 184 -30.02 7.74 5.46
C ILE A 184 -31.08 7.42 6.52
#